data_AF-D2VV07-F1
#
_entry.id   AF-D2VV07-F1
#
_cell.length_a   1.000
_cell.length_b   1.000
_cell.length_c   1.000
_cell.angle_alpha   90.00
_cell.angle_beta   90.00
_cell.angle_gamma   90.00
#
_symmetry.space_group_name_H-M   'P 1'
#
loop_
_entity.id
_entity.type
_entity.pdbx_description
1 polymer ?
#
loop_
_entity_poly.entity_id
_entity_poly.type
_entity_poly.pdbx_seq_one_letter_code
_entity_poly.pdbx_strand_id
1 'polypeptide(L)'
;MKEPFDAILPELWEEIYHFLDDDNGLECDCSKFERVCLSFRELCIRMEKRKIREQLELESKYLKHPLFLSSSSSQGVREEDIQLVEERMGQKFPFHLREFIKIIDGRPAHSQDLTNLHYTNSLRPFKSWSLGLFGKVIIGGVFDDYEPTQIYINLEQGWMAMDISTYGTTDTIDGGWKGYLKMTSNMYESYNPFDMEKLSENFSDLVKISRYHSDILSCLPDKFKNDLELMKKLVVANPEAFGYMPEIIRDDINFIRELIMRRPRIYRSVSDRLKKDKELFDLACSLDITNFYHAHHSLKDKELALKYCKLSRYLSANDFPDELVDSELVHYFKHFWNVPEELRTPELAIHFLENNYDVKQEIKGDSNLQTPQVLEAIFRLCPAFLFNLKKEHLFTFDSKEVALKLFNGHQIDALKAFNVLPEHLKKDIDVIKAAIKKRFNIFKILSEELKQDRDFILYCWKESESTNFILDSDFSPYNQDLEFLEIACNNTPGLVFSLDRELVTEDFLNSLQRYFYKGSLVGDLLNMTRFEHYQNYKEKERDGFNENIYYGETD
;
A
#
# COMPACT_ATOMS: atom_id res chain seq x y z
N MET A 1 0.95 -2.75 -20.30
CA MET A 1 0.84 -3.97 -19.47
C MET A 1 2.05 -3.99 -18.56
N LYS A 2 1.85 -4.32 -17.27
CA LYS A 2 2.91 -4.43 -16.26
C LYS A 2 4.05 -5.30 -16.81
N GLU A 3 5.30 -4.86 -16.67
CA GLU A 3 6.42 -5.80 -16.70
C GLU A 3 6.10 -6.87 -15.66
N PRO A 4 5.87 -8.14 -16.05
CA PRO A 4 5.94 -9.19 -15.08
C PRO A 4 7.38 -9.20 -14.58
N PHE A 5 7.55 -9.44 -13.28
CA PHE A 5 8.78 -9.95 -12.71
C PHE A 5 9.53 -10.77 -13.75
N ASP A 6 10.83 -10.50 -13.94
CA ASP A 6 11.76 -11.35 -14.69
C ASP A 6 11.33 -12.80 -14.51
N ALA A 7 10.62 -13.32 -15.51
CA ALA A 7 10.08 -14.66 -15.45
C ALA A 7 11.32 -15.54 -15.40
N ILE A 8 11.40 -16.37 -14.36
CA ILE A 8 12.38 -17.44 -14.29
C ILE A 8 12.36 -18.10 -15.67
N LEU A 9 13.51 -18.03 -16.34
CA LEU A 9 13.70 -18.50 -17.70
C LEU A 9 13.09 -19.91 -17.83
N PRO A 10 12.35 -20.24 -18.89
CA PRO A 10 11.79 -21.59 -19.08
C PRO A 10 12.85 -22.68 -18.92
N GLU A 11 14.10 -22.39 -19.28
CA GLU A 11 15.26 -23.26 -19.11
C GLU A 11 15.59 -23.52 -17.62
N LEU A 12 15.36 -22.54 -16.73
CA LEU A 12 15.49 -22.74 -15.28
C LEU A 12 14.32 -23.56 -14.71
N TRP A 13 13.12 -23.45 -15.29
CA TRP A 13 12.02 -24.33 -14.92
C TRP A 13 12.30 -25.77 -15.36
N GLU A 14 12.87 -25.97 -16.54
CA GLU A 14 13.34 -27.29 -16.98
C GLU A 14 14.43 -27.84 -16.06
N GLU A 15 15.41 -27.05 -15.62
CA GLU A 15 16.39 -27.50 -14.61
C GLU A 15 15.72 -27.86 -13.27
N ILE A 16 14.75 -27.08 -12.81
CA ILE A 16 13.99 -27.35 -11.58
C ILE A 16 13.15 -28.63 -11.73
N TYR A 17 12.51 -28.85 -12.88
CA TYR A 17 11.72 -30.05 -13.17
C TYR A 17 12.62 -31.29 -13.34
N HIS A 18 13.77 -31.17 -14.01
CA HIS A 18 14.75 -32.24 -14.11
C HIS A 18 15.35 -32.64 -12.76
N PHE A 19 15.43 -31.69 -11.81
CA PHE A 19 15.89 -31.97 -10.44
C PHE A 19 14.85 -32.73 -9.60
N LEU A 20 13.59 -32.71 -10.02
CA LEU A 20 12.45 -33.37 -9.37
C LEU A 20 12.08 -34.72 -10.01
N ASP A 21 12.63 -35.03 -11.19
CA ASP A 21 12.37 -36.28 -11.90
C ASP A 21 13.56 -37.21 -11.73
N ASP A 22 13.54 -38.04 -10.68
CA ASP A 22 14.41 -39.22 -10.62
C ASP A 22 13.56 -40.43 -10.24
N ASP A 23 13.59 -41.41 -11.14
CA ASP A 23 12.72 -42.60 -11.30
C ASP A 23 12.78 -43.63 -10.14
N ASN A 24 13.25 -43.26 -8.95
CA ASN A 24 13.45 -44.19 -7.85
C ASN A 24 12.68 -43.76 -6.60
N GLY A 25 11.45 -44.28 -6.54
CA GLY A 25 10.44 -43.91 -5.56
C GLY A 25 10.83 -44.05 -4.09
N LEU A 26 9.98 -43.40 -3.28
CA LEU A 26 9.83 -43.48 -1.83
C LEU A 26 10.89 -42.72 -1.01
N GLU A 27 10.88 -41.38 -1.09
CA GLU A 27 10.89 -40.48 0.07
C GLU A 27 10.63 -39.03 -0.38
N CYS A 28 9.76 -38.31 0.33
CA CYS A 28 9.07 -37.09 -0.13
C CYS A 28 9.99 -35.94 -0.58
N ASP A 29 9.86 -35.60 -1.87
CA ASP A 29 10.53 -34.52 -2.62
C ASP A 29 10.32 -33.10 -2.08
N CYS A 30 9.30 -32.89 -1.25
CA CYS A 30 9.01 -31.59 -0.65
C CYS A 30 10.22 -31.05 0.13
N SER A 31 11.00 -31.91 0.78
CA SER A 31 12.19 -31.49 1.54
C SER A 31 13.35 -31.01 0.66
N LYS A 32 13.51 -31.57 -0.55
CA LYS A 32 14.53 -31.13 -1.51
C LYS A 32 14.12 -29.81 -2.16
N PHE A 33 12.87 -29.72 -2.60
CA PHE A 33 12.30 -28.49 -3.14
C PHE A 33 12.35 -27.34 -2.12
N GLU A 34 11.96 -27.60 -0.86
CA GLU A 34 12.05 -26.64 0.23
C GLU A 34 13.48 -26.16 0.46
N ARG A 35 14.47 -27.06 0.47
CA ARG A 35 15.90 -26.70 0.58
C ARG A 35 16.37 -25.80 -0.57
N VAL A 36 15.94 -26.07 -1.80
CA VAL A 36 16.26 -25.23 -2.97
C VAL A 36 15.61 -23.85 -2.85
N CYS A 37 14.33 -23.78 -2.49
CA CYS A 37 13.63 -22.51 -2.26
C CYS A 37 14.27 -21.68 -1.14
N LEU A 38 14.66 -22.32 -0.02
CA LEU A 38 15.37 -21.66 1.07
C LEU A 38 16.75 -21.15 0.64
N SER A 39 17.48 -21.94 -0.14
CA SER A 39 18.80 -21.55 -0.67
C SER A 39 18.70 -20.40 -1.67
N PHE A 40 17.70 -20.42 -2.55
CA PHE A 40 17.42 -19.35 -3.49
C PHE A 40 17.00 -18.06 -2.76
N ARG A 41 16.13 -18.17 -1.75
CA ARG A 41 15.75 -17.04 -0.90
C ARG A 41 16.99 -16.44 -0.22
N GLU A 42 17.85 -17.27 0.36
CA GLU A 42 19.09 -16.82 1.00
C GLU A 42 20.04 -16.14 0.00
N LEU A 43 20.14 -16.64 -1.23
CA LEU A 43 20.91 -15.99 -2.29
C LEU A 43 20.34 -14.61 -2.66
N CYS A 44 19.01 -14.50 -2.83
CA CYS A 44 18.33 -13.24 -3.08
C CYS A 44 18.60 -12.22 -1.96
N ILE A 45 18.55 -12.68 -0.70
CA ILE A 45 18.85 -11.87 0.48
C ILE A 45 20.30 -11.35 0.45
N ARG A 46 21.27 -12.23 0.17
CA ARG A 46 22.69 -11.84 0.06
C ARG A 46 22.90 -10.83 -1.06
N MET A 47 22.21 -11.02 -2.19
CA MET A 47 22.25 -10.10 -3.32
C MET A 47 21.67 -8.73 -2.98
N GLU A 48 20.53 -8.66 -2.28
CA GLU A 48 19.93 -7.40 -1.84
C GLU A 48 20.84 -6.67 -0.83
N LYS A 49 21.38 -7.38 0.18
CA LYS A 49 22.35 -6.81 1.14
C LYS A 49 23.55 -6.21 0.45
N ARG A 50 24.10 -6.94 -0.52
CA ARG A 50 25.25 -6.48 -1.31
C ARG A 50 24.91 -5.21 -2.09
N LYS A 51 23.75 -5.17 -2.77
CA LYS A 51 23.30 -3.98 -3.52
C LYS A 51 23.15 -2.76 -2.62
N ILE A 52 22.52 -2.91 -1.44
CA ILE A 52 22.35 -1.80 -0.48
C ILE A 52 23.71 -1.30 -0.01
N ARG A 53 24.63 -2.21 0.34
CA ARG A 53 25.98 -1.84 0.78
C ARG A 53 26.77 -1.13 -0.33
N GLU A 54 26.78 -1.69 -1.55
CA GLU A 54 27.44 -1.08 -2.71
C GLU A 54 26.89 0.31 -3.01
N GLN A 55 25.56 0.51 -2.89
CA GLN A 55 24.93 1.81 -3.05
C GLN A 55 25.39 2.80 -1.95
N LEU A 56 25.35 2.39 -0.67
CA LEU A 56 25.75 3.25 0.45
C LEU A 56 27.24 3.62 0.39
N GLU A 57 28.11 2.67 0.02
CA GLU A 57 29.54 2.91 -0.16
C GLU A 57 29.79 3.90 -1.31
N LEU A 58 29.07 3.73 -2.42
CA LEU A 58 29.15 4.62 -3.57
C LEU A 58 28.67 6.03 -3.22
N GLU A 59 27.49 6.17 -2.60
CA GLU A 59 26.94 7.46 -2.15
C GLU A 59 27.91 8.12 -1.16
N SER A 60 28.40 7.39 -0.16
CA SER A 60 29.31 7.90 0.86
C SER A 60 30.62 8.48 0.32
N LYS A 61 31.09 8.02 -0.85
CA LYS A 61 32.29 8.59 -1.50
C LYS A 61 32.10 10.05 -1.94
N TYR A 62 30.85 10.43 -2.22
CA TYR A 62 30.49 11.72 -2.80
C TYR A 62 29.59 12.55 -1.91
N LEU A 63 29.06 12.02 -0.80
CA LEU A 63 28.35 12.83 0.19
C LEU A 63 29.28 13.91 0.77
N LYS A 64 28.75 15.14 0.89
CA LYS A 64 29.42 16.24 1.62
C LYS A 64 29.78 15.84 3.06
N HIS A 65 28.96 14.98 3.66
CA HIS A 65 29.17 14.35 4.97
C HIS A 65 29.14 12.82 4.85
N PRO A 66 30.31 12.17 4.65
CA PRO A 66 30.39 10.72 4.43
C PRO A 66 29.75 9.88 5.54
N LEU A 67 29.34 8.66 5.17
CA LEU A 67 28.98 7.60 6.12
C LEU A 67 30.28 6.92 6.56
N PHE A 68 30.55 6.83 7.86
CA PHE A 68 31.82 6.29 8.38
C PHE A 68 31.91 4.75 8.33
N LEU A 69 31.56 4.14 7.19
CA LEU A 69 31.36 2.69 7.00
C LEU A 69 32.57 1.80 7.32
N SER A 70 33.78 2.38 7.46
CA SER A 70 35.05 1.66 7.67
C SER A 70 35.62 1.79 9.09
N SER A 71 34.94 2.49 10.00
CA SER A 71 35.41 2.69 11.39
C SER A 71 34.77 1.69 12.36
N SER A 72 35.48 1.27 13.40
CA SER A 72 34.92 0.39 14.45
C SER A 72 33.69 0.97 15.17
N SER A 73 33.44 2.28 15.02
CA SER A 73 32.26 3.02 15.48
C SER A 73 31.04 2.94 14.56
N SER A 74 31.11 2.31 13.39
CA SER A 74 29.99 2.14 12.45
C SER A 74 29.49 0.70 12.34
N GLN A 75 29.55 -0.06 13.43
CA GLN A 75 28.94 -1.40 13.44
C GLN A 75 27.43 -1.23 13.48
N GLY A 76 26.73 -1.73 12.46
CA GLY A 76 25.29 -1.84 12.53
C GLY A 76 24.84 -2.72 13.70
N VAL A 77 23.53 -2.73 13.95
CA VAL A 77 22.94 -3.41 15.10
C VAL A 77 23.24 -4.92 15.04
N ARG A 78 23.67 -5.50 16.17
CA ARG A 78 23.97 -6.93 16.26
C ARG A 78 22.69 -7.75 16.11
N GLU A 79 22.80 -8.89 15.44
CA GLU A 79 21.68 -9.84 15.26
C GLU A 79 21.02 -10.21 16.59
N GLU A 80 21.83 -10.43 17.63
CA GLU A 80 21.39 -10.78 18.98
C GLU A 80 20.50 -9.68 19.60
N ASP A 81 20.88 -8.41 19.43
CA ASP A 81 20.13 -7.28 19.96
C ASP A 81 18.78 -7.13 19.23
N ILE A 82 18.75 -7.38 17.93
CA ILE A 82 17.52 -7.36 17.13
C ILE A 82 16.59 -8.49 17.56
N GLN A 83 17.09 -9.73 17.61
CA GLN A 83 16.31 -10.90 17.99
C GLN A 83 15.69 -10.74 19.38
N LEU A 84 16.48 -10.24 20.34
CA LEU A 84 16.01 -10.00 21.70
C LEU A 84 14.84 -9.00 21.74
N VAL A 85 14.90 -7.93 20.94
CA VAL A 85 13.79 -6.97 20.81
C VAL A 85 12.58 -7.61 20.13
N GLU A 86 12.76 -8.34 19.02
CA GLU A 86 11.68 -9.02 18.30
C GLU A 86 10.94 -10.04 19.19
N GLU A 87 11.68 -10.86 19.94
CA GLU A 87 11.14 -11.83 20.90
C GLU A 87 10.31 -11.16 22.00
N ARG A 88 10.81 -10.03 22.51
CA ARG A 88 10.15 -9.28 23.57
C ARG A 88 8.93 -8.51 23.09
N MET A 89 8.91 -8.04 21.84
CA MET A 89 7.73 -7.43 21.21
C MET A 89 6.70 -8.47 20.72
N GLY A 90 7.10 -9.73 20.58
CA GLY A 90 6.25 -10.76 19.94
C GLY A 90 6.01 -10.52 18.44
N GLN A 91 6.79 -9.63 17.81
CA GLN A 91 6.68 -9.28 16.39
C GLN A 91 8.06 -9.11 15.78
N LYS A 92 8.21 -9.57 14.53
CA LYS A 92 9.44 -9.39 13.76
C LYS A 92 9.45 -8.06 13.02
N PHE A 93 10.62 -7.45 12.91
CA PHE A 93 10.79 -6.30 12.03
C PHE A 93 10.65 -6.71 10.57
N PRO A 94 10.14 -5.82 9.69
CA PRO A 94 10.16 -6.05 8.26
C PRO A 94 11.56 -6.40 7.78
N PHE A 95 11.65 -7.48 7.01
CA PHE A 95 12.91 -8.11 6.61
C PHE A 95 13.96 -7.10 6.10
N HIS A 96 13.58 -6.19 5.20
CA HIS A 96 14.53 -5.24 4.60
C HIS A 96 15.02 -4.18 5.60
N LEU A 97 14.17 -3.74 6.53
CA LEU A 97 14.58 -2.83 7.61
C LEU A 97 15.56 -3.55 8.55
N ARG A 98 15.23 -4.79 8.91
CA ARG A 98 16.05 -5.65 9.77
C ARG A 98 17.46 -5.84 9.21
N GLU A 99 17.58 -6.12 7.91
CA GLU A 99 18.90 -6.27 7.29
C GLU A 99 19.64 -4.93 7.11
N PHE A 100 18.90 -3.84 6.93
CA PHE A 100 19.50 -2.52 6.79
C PHE A 100 20.15 -2.02 8.08
N ILE A 101 19.49 -2.16 9.24
CA ILE A 101 20.04 -1.68 10.52
C ILE A 101 21.32 -2.42 10.94
N LYS A 102 21.53 -3.64 10.43
CA LYS A 102 22.80 -4.39 10.59
C LYS A 102 23.94 -3.81 9.77
N ILE A 103 23.64 -3.01 8.75
CA ILE A 103 24.61 -2.30 7.95
C ILE A 103 24.93 -0.94 8.61
N ILE A 104 23.91 -0.25 9.13
CA ILE A 104 24.05 1.08 9.75
C ILE A 104 23.07 1.28 10.92
N ASP A 105 23.57 1.63 12.11
CA ASP A 105 22.78 1.86 13.34
C ASP A 105 22.25 3.31 13.43
N GLY A 106 21.58 3.78 12.38
CA GLY A 106 21.09 5.16 12.28
C GLY A 106 22.18 6.23 12.55
N ARG A 107 21.80 7.50 12.60
CA ARG A 107 22.61 8.56 13.23
C ARG A 107 21.75 9.78 13.53
N PRO A 108 22.07 10.57 14.57
CA PRO A 108 21.42 11.86 14.76
C PRO A 108 21.58 12.73 13.52
N ALA A 109 20.59 13.57 13.22
CA ALA A 109 20.71 14.59 12.18
C ALA A 109 21.89 15.52 12.52
N HIS A 110 22.71 15.82 11.51
CA HIS A 110 23.90 16.69 11.68
C HIS A 110 23.57 18.19 11.64
N SER A 111 22.32 18.55 11.33
CA SER A 111 21.83 19.92 11.32
C SER A 111 20.42 20.00 11.91
N GLN A 112 20.12 21.11 12.60
CA GLN A 112 18.75 21.54 12.90
C GLN A 112 18.00 21.96 11.61
N ASP A 113 18.74 22.22 10.53
CA ASP A 113 18.20 22.54 9.22
C ASP A 113 17.67 21.27 8.52
N LEU A 114 16.34 21.21 8.43
CA LEU A 114 15.53 20.16 7.78
C LEU A 114 15.86 19.98 6.29
N THR A 115 16.51 20.96 5.64
CA THR A 115 16.77 20.92 4.20
C THR A 115 17.95 20.01 3.80
N ASN A 116 18.78 19.57 4.75
CA ASN A 116 20.08 18.93 4.46
C ASN A 116 20.13 17.39 4.58
N LEU A 117 18.99 16.68 4.46
CA LEU A 117 18.90 15.29 4.91
C LEU A 117 18.99 14.25 3.79
N HIS A 118 20.05 13.43 3.84
CA HIS A 118 20.04 12.08 3.26
C HIS A 118 19.15 11.19 4.14
N TYR A 119 18.39 10.22 3.59
CA TYR A 119 17.45 9.39 4.37
C TYR A 119 18.11 8.69 5.57
N THR A 120 19.40 8.34 5.48
CA THR A 120 20.15 7.75 6.60
C THR A 120 20.39 8.71 7.78
N ASN A 121 20.23 10.02 7.61
CA ASN A 121 20.36 11.03 8.65
C ASN A 121 19.08 11.23 9.47
N SER A 122 17.95 10.71 8.98
CA SER A 122 16.65 10.86 9.64
C SER A 122 16.27 9.63 10.47
N LEU A 123 17.07 8.55 10.40
CA LEU A 123 16.92 7.36 11.25
C LEU A 123 17.71 7.54 12.54
N ARG A 124 17.02 7.41 13.67
CA ARG A 124 17.69 7.44 14.97
C ARG A 124 18.39 6.12 15.24
N PRO A 125 19.42 6.10 16.12
CA PRO A 125 20.04 4.87 16.58
C PRO A 125 19.00 3.88 17.12
N PHE A 126 19.16 2.60 16.85
CA PHE A 126 18.19 1.54 17.15
C PHE A 126 17.77 1.52 18.62
N LYS A 127 18.72 1.77 19.53
CA LYS A 127 18.45 1.84 20.98
C LYS A 127 17.50 2.97 21.39
N SER A 128 17.35 3.99 20.55
CA SER A 128 16.49 5.15 20.79
C SER A 128 15.11 5.03 20.14
N TRP A 129 14.81 3.89 19.49
CA TRP A 129 13.49 3.64 18.93
C TRP A 129 12.46 3.43 20.04
N SER A 130 11.26 3.96 19.85
CA SER A 130 10.21 3.97 20.86
C SER A 130 8.86 3.53 20.31
N LEU A 131 8.07 2.84 21.12
CA LEU A 131 6.70 2.48 20.77
C LEU A 131 5.80 3.73 20.80
N GLY A 132 5.17 4.02 19.67
CA GLY A 132 4.11 5.00 19.53
C GLY A 132 2.72 4.38 19.74
N LEU A 133 1.67 5.14 19.44
CA LEU A 133 0.28 4.67 19.56
C LEU A 133 -0.02 3.59 18.50
N PHE A 134 -0.94 2.67 18.83
CA PHE A 134 -1.48 1.64 17.91
C PHE A 134 -0.43 0.71 17.28
N GLY A 135 0.61 0.30 18.02
CA GLY A 135 1.62 -0.65 17.53
C GLY A 135 2.59 -0.08 16.50
N LYS A 136 2.63 1.25 16.34
CA LYS A 136 3.62 1.96 15.52
C LYS A 136 4.94 2.09 16.27
N VAL A 137 6.08 1.82 15.64
CA VAL A 137 7.41 2.07 16.22
C VAL A 137 7.99 3.33 15.59
N ILE A 138 8.35 4.31 16.42
CA ILE A 138 9.06 5.52 16.00
C ILE A 138 10.54 5.17 15.83
N ILE A 139 11.03 5.26 14.59
CA ILE A 139 12.39 4.84 14.20
C ILE A 139 13.29 6.02 13.85
N GLY A 140 12.70 7.20 13.70
CA GLY A 140 13.36 8.34 13.10
C GLY A 140 12.55 9.62 13.27
N GLY A 141 13.12 10.71 12.78
CA GLY A 141 12.47 12.01 12.81
C GLY A 141 13.46 13.14 12.95
N VAL A 142 13.03 14.32 12.54
CA VAL A 142 13.80 15.56 12.62
C VAL A 142 13.14 16.47 13.63
N PHE A 143 13.95 17.08 14.49
CA PHE A 143 13.48 18.09 15.43
C PHE A 143 13.79 19.46 14.84
N ASP A 144 12.75 20.15 14.39
CA ASP A 144 12.74 21.61 14.37
C ASP A 144 12.16 22.09 15.71
N ASP A 145 12.60 23.25 16.18
CA ASP A 145 12.07 23.91 17.38
C ASP A 145 10.58 24.29 17.19
N TYR A 146 10.07 24.30 15.96
CA TYR A 146 8.69 24.64 15.62
C TYR A 146 7.85 23.45 15.10
N GLU A 147 8.44 22.49 14.37
CA GLU A 147 7.70 21.39 13.71
C GLU A 147 8.44 20.03 13.82
N PRO A 148 8.24 19.24 14.89
CA PRO A 148 8.83 17.90 14.95
C PRO A 148 8.15 16.98 13.92
N THR A 149 8.96 16.42 13.01
CA THR A 149 8.53 15.37 12.07
C THR A 149 9.00 14.02 12.58
N GLN A 150 8.08 13.06 12.75
CA GLN A 150 8.42 11.71 13.22
C GLN A 150 8.27 10.68 12.10
N ILE A 151 9.22 9.74 12.02
CA ILE A 151 9.15 8.61 11.11
C ILE A 151 8.78 7.38 11.92
N TYR A 152 7.69 6.72 11.55
CA TYR A 152 7.24 5.50 12.20
C TYR A 152 6.97 4.37 11.21
N ILE A 153 7.03 3.14 11.73
CA ILE A 153 6.73 1.91 11.02
C ILE A 153 5.61 1.14 11.73
N ASN A 154 4.64 0.66 10.96
CA ASN A 154 3.65 -0.31 11.45
C ASN A 154 4.22 -1.72 11.25
N LEU A 155 4.47 -2.44 12.35
CA LEU A 155 5.07 -3.77 12.29
C LEU A 155 4.10 -4.86 11.80
N GLU A 156 2.79 -4.71 12.05
CA GLU A 156 1.78 -5.68 11.59
C GLU A 156 1.55 -5.60 10.08
N GLN A 157 1.46 -4.39 9.56
CA GLN A 157 1.08 -4.13 8.17
C GLN A 157 2.30 -3.80 7.29
N GLY A 158 3.48 -3.60 7.87
CA GLY A 158 4.76 -3.41 7.17
C GLY A 158 4.93 -2.08 6.42
N TRP A 159 3.98 -1.15 6.53
CA TRP A 159 4.07 0.18 5.92
C TRP A 159 4.75 1.19 6.86
N MET A 160 5.22 2.28 6.24
CA MET A 160 5.89 3.39 6.92
C MET A 160 5.17 4.69 6.63
N ALA A 161 5.28 5.65 7.54
CA ALA A 161 4.78 7.00 7.33
C ALA A 161 5.60 8.04 8.10
N MET A 162 5.39 9.28 7.70
CA MET A 162 5.92 10.45 8.38
C MET A 162 4.76 11.27 8.95
N ASP A 163 4.90 11.67 10.20
CA ASP A 163 3.94 12.53 10.91
C ASP A 163 4.51 13.95 10.97
N ILE A 164 3.80 14.93 10.40
CA ILE A 164 4.13 16.35 10.48
C ILE A 164 3.16 16.97 11.49
N SER A 165 3.67 17.24 12.69
CA SER A 165 2.86 17.53 13.88
C SER A 165 1.98 18.79 13.81
N THR A 166 2.22 19.72 12.88
CA THR A 166 1.46 20.98 12.77
C THR A 166 0.11 20.87 12.06
N TYR A 167 -0.11 19.86 11.24
CA TYR A 167 -1.34 19.75 10.41
C TYR A 167 -2.19 18.50 10.69
N GLY A 168 -1.71 17.59 11.55
CA GLY A 168 -2.35 16.28 11.72
C GLY A 168 -2.35 15.45 10.43
N THR A 169 -1.49 15.81 9.47
CA THR A 169 -1.34 15.12 8.18
C THR A 169 -0.28 14.04 8.32
N THR A 170 -0.69 12.79 8.23
CA THR A 170 0.20 11.64 8.11
C THR A 170 0.38 11.29 6.65
N ASP A 171 1.57 11.48 6.10
CA ASP A 171 1.89 11.06 4.74
C ASP A 171 2.43 9.63 4.76
N THR A 172 1.68 8.72 4.14
CA THR A 172 2.12 7.34 3.96
C THR A 172 3.23 7.27 2.93
N ILE A 173 4.34 6.61 3.27
CA ILE A 173 5.45 6.38 2.35
C ILE A 173 5.07 5.22 1.44
N ASP A 174 4.79 5.53 0.17
CA ASP A 174 4.43 4.52 -0.83
C ASP A 174 5.53 3.46 -0.96
N GLY A 175 5.16 2.17 -0.92
CA GLY A 175 6.11 1.06 -0.95
C GLY A 175 6.88 0.78 0.35
N GLY A 176 6.49 1.40 1.49
CA GLY A 176 7.05 1.13 2.81
C GLY A 176 8.56 1.38 2.89
N TRP A 177 9.32 0.44 3.46
CA TRP A 177 10.78 0.58 3.57
C TRP A 177 11.51 0.73 2.22
N LYS A 178 11.06 0.01 1.18
CA LYS A 178 11.63 0.16 -0.17
C LYS A 178 11.31 1.53 -0.76
N GLY A 179 10.15 2.08 -0.42
CA GLY A 179 9.79 3.47 -0.70
C GLY A 179 10.73 4.45 -0.01
N TYR A 180 10.93 4.25 1.29
CA TYR A 180 11.80 5.09 2.12
C TYR A 180 13.23 5.19 1.59
N LEU A 181 13.84 4.06 1.20
CA LEU A 181 15.18 4.04 0.58
C LEU A 181 15.25 4.75 -0.78
N LYS A 182 14.11 4.92 -1.45
CA LYS A 182 13.99 5.62 -2.73
C LYS A 182 13.54 7.06 -2.57
N MET A 183 13.25 7.51 -1.34
CA MET A 183 12.95 8.91 -1.10
C MET A 183 14.22 9.69 -1.41
N THR A 184 14.20 10.38 -2.54
CA THR A 184 15.16 11.43 -2.85
C THR A 184 14.98 12.56 -1.85
N SER A 185 15.96 13.45 -1.74
CA SER A 185 15.99 14.69 -0.95
C SER A 185 14.78 15.64 -1.11
N ASN A 186 13.76 15.23 -1.87
CA ASN A 186 12.60 15.97 -2.33
C ASN A 186 11.59 16.37 -1.25
N MET A 187 11.92 16.31 0.05
CA MET A 187 11.10 17.01 1.04
C MET A 187 11.20 18.53 0.85
N TYR A 188 12.29 19.02 0.25
CA TYR A 188 12.46 20.44 -0.10
C TYR A 188 13.25 20.54 -1.41
N GLU A 189 12.69 21.19 -2.45
CA GLU A 189 13.23 21.30 -3.83
C GLU A 189 14.61 22.01 -3.98
N SER A 190 15.39 22.17 -2.92
CA SER A 190 16.51 23.12 -2.89
C SER A 190 17.86 22.56 -2.44
N TYR A 191 17.99 21.28 -2.07
CA TYR A 191 19.24 20.77 -1.53
C TYR A 191 19.81 19.52 -2.22
N ASN A 192 21.14 19.53 -2.35
CA ASN A 192 21.95 18.45 -2.89
C ASN A 192 22.97 17.96 -1.85
N PRO A 193 22.89 16.69 -1.40
CA PRO A 193 23.79 16.14 -0.39
C PRO A 193 25.17 15.74 -0.95
N PHE A 194 25.37 15.78 -2.27
CA PHE A 194 26.59 15.34 -2.94
C PHE A 194 27.54 16.50 -3.27
N ASP A 195 28.85 16.20 -3.27
CA ASP A 195 29.91 16.99 -3.87
C ASP A 195 29.88 16.78 -5.39
N MET A 196 29.25 17.72 -6.10
CA MET A 196 29.03 17.59 -7.54
C MET A 196 30.28 17.79 -8.38
N GLU A 197 31.24 18.59 -7.93
CA GLU A 197 32.50 18.73 -8.68
C GLU A 197 33.20 17.38 -8.74
N LYS A 198 33.34 16.71 -7.58
CA LYS A 198 33.95 15.38 -7.50
C LYS A 198 33.11 14.30 -8.20
N LEU A 199 31.79 14.34 -8.09
CA LEU A 199 30.92 13.33 -8.70
C LEU A 199 30.91 13.45 -10.22
N SER A 200 30.82 14.66 -10.76
CA SER A 200 30.72 14.88 -12.20
C SER A 200 31.99 14.53 -12.96
N GLU A 201 33.15 14.50 -12.31
CA GLU A 201 34.40 13.99 -12.88
C GLU A 201 34.36 12.47 -13.17
N ASN A 202 33.48 11.72 -12.49
CA ASN A 202 33.34 10.28 -12.69
C ASN A 202 31.98 9.92 -13.29
N PHE A 203 31.94 9.84 -14.62
CA PHE A 203 30.73 9.53 -15.37
C PHE A 203 30.04 8.22 -14.94
N SER A 204 30.81 7.15 -14.67
CA SER A 204 30.22 5.85 -14.30
C SER A 204 29.48 5.93 -12.97
N ASP A 205 30.07 6.63 -12.00
CA ASP A 205 29.47 6.80 -10.68
C ASP A 205 28.31 7.81 -10.71
N LEU A 206 28.43 8.88 -11.49
CA LEU A 206 27.32 9.83 -11.74
C LEU A 206 26.10 9.13 -12.32
N VAL A 207 26.27 8.24 -13.31
CA VAL A 207 25.18 7.44 -13.88
C VAL A 207 24.56 6.49 -12.85
N LYS A 208 25.36 5.88 -11.99
CA LYS A 208 24.85 4.98 -10.95
C LYS A 208 24.04 5.74 -9.90
N ILE A 209 24.53 6.90 -9.43
CA ILE A 209 23.84 7.73 -8.44
C ILE A 209 22.59 8.37 -9.04
N SER A 210 22.65 8.86 -10.29
CA SER A 210 21.51 9.50 -10.94
C SER A 210 20.30 8.58 -11.13
N ARG A 211 20.48 7.26 -11.18
CA ARG A 211 19.38 6.29 -11.21
C ARG A 211 18.51 6.31 -9.96
N TYR A 212 19.07 6.75 -8.84
CA TYR A 212 18.38 6.83 -7.55
C TYR A 212 18.02 8.27 -7.17
N HIS A 213 18.79 9.26 -7.66
CA HIS A 213 18.61 10.68 -7.37
C HIS A 213 18.55 11.48 -8.68
N SER A 214 17.36 11.63 -9.26
CA SER A 214 17.19 12.30 -10.58
C SER A 214 17.39 13.82 -10.53
N ASP A 215 17.16 14.41 -9.36
CA ASP A 215 17.31 15.83 -9.02
C ASP A 215 18.76 16.32 -9.04
N ILE A 216 19.75 15.44 -8.85
CA ILE A 216 21.18 15.81 -8.88
C ILE A 216 21.60 16.45 -10.21
N LEU A 217 20.86 16.19 -11.28
CA LEU A 217 21.14 16.74 -12.61
C LEU A 217 20.88 18.25 -12.69
N SER A 218 19.92 18.76 -11.92
CA SER A 218 19.70 20.20 -11.75
C SER A 218 20.93 20.90 -11.18
N CYS A 219 21.70 20.18 -10.35
CA CYS A 219 22.87 20.66 -9.63
C CYS A 219 24.20 20.41 -10.36
N LEU A 220 24.17 19.87 -11.59
CA LEU A 220 25.39 19.67 -12.37
C LEU A 220 26.08 21.03 -12.65
N PRO A 221 27.41 21.11 -12.53
CA PRO A 221 28.16 22.28 -12.98
C PRO A 221 27.94 22.54 -14.48
N ASP A 222 27.94 23.82 -14.90
CA ASP A 222 27.61 24.23 -16.27
C ASP A 222 28.47 23.57 -17.34
N LYS A 223 29.75 23.30 -17.04
CA LYS A 223 30.67 22.59 -17.95
C LYS A 223 30.16 21.20 -18.35
N PHE A 224 29.40 20.53 -17.47
CA PHE A 224 28.82 19.21 -17.72
C PHE A 224 27.40 19.28 -18.28
N LYS A 225 26.62 20.32 -17.91
CA LYS A 225 25.27 20.55 -18.48
C LYS A 225 25.30 20.79 -19.99
N ASN A 226 26.37 21.38 -20.48
CA ASN A 226 26.55 21.71 -21.89
C ASN A 226 27.18 20.58 -22.73
N ASP A 227 27.61 19.47 -22.10
CA ASP A 227 28.11 18.30 -22.82
C ASP A 227 26.93 17.46 -23.34
N LEU A 228 26.60 17.64 -24.62
CA LEU A 228 25.43 17.00 -25.22
C LEU A 228 25.51 15.46 -25.21
N GLU A 229 26.70 14.89 -25.39
CA GLU A 229 26.91 13.44 -25.41
C GLU A 229 26.78 12.84 -24.01
N LEU A 230 27.33 13.53 -23.00
CA LEU A 230 27.13 13.19 -21.60
C LEU A 230 25.64 13.20 -21.25
N MET A 231 24.94 14.27 -21.59
CA MET A 231 23.53 14.47 -21.28
C MET A 231 22.62 13.43 -21.97
N LYS A 232 22.88 13.09 -23.24
CA LYS A 232 22.19 11.98 -23.93
C LYS A 232 22.36 10.65 -23.19
N LYS A 233 23.58 10.30 -22.77
CA LYS A 233 23.84 9.06 -22.03
C LYS A 233 23.17 9.04 -20.65
N LEU A 234 23.13 10.18 -19.96
CA LEU A 234 22.45 10.30 -18.66
C LEU A 234 20.95 10.05 -18.79
N VAL A 235 20.28 10.64 -19.78
CA VAL A 235 18.84 10.42 -20.03
C VAL A 235 18.52 8.98 -20.43
N VAL A 236 19.38 8.34 -21.22
CA VAL A 236 19.21 6.91 -21.57
C VAL A 236 19.31 6.03 -20.33
N ALA A 237 20.18 6.40 -19.36
CA ALA A 237 20.34 5.66 -18.12
C ALA A 237 19.24 5.97 -17.08
N ASN A 238 18.76 7.22 -17.04
CA ASN A 238 17.64 7.66 -16.20
C ASN A 238 16.68 8.58 -16.99
N PRO A 239 15.55 8.05 -17.48
CA PRO A 239 14.51 8.81 -18.19
C PRO A 239 13.94 10.03 -17.46
N GLU A 240 13.86 9.98 -16.12
CA GLU A 240 13.35 11.10 -15.31
C GLU A 240 14.25 12.34 -15.42
N ALA A 241 15.49 12.17 -15.89
CA ALA A 241 16.42 13.24 -16.21
C ALA A 241 15.96 14.15 -17.36
N PHE A 242 15.00 13.71 -18.18
CA PHE A 242 14.67 14.36 -19.44
C PHE A 242 14.33 15.85 -19.28
N GLY A 243 13.64 16.22 -18.20
CA GLY A 243 13.27 17.61 -17.91
C GLY A 243 14.47 18.55 -17.72
N TYR A 244 15.63 18.04 -17.31
CA TYR A 244 16.85 18.82 -17.05
C TYR A 244 17.76 18.94 -18.27
N MET A 245 17.40 18.35 -19.41
CA MET A 245 18.24 18.37 -20.60
C MET A 245 18.19 19.73 -21.32
N PRO A 246 19.31 20.15 -21.94
CA PRO A 246 19.31 21.27 -22.87
C PRO A 246 18.21 21.15 -23.92
N GLU A 247 17.58 22.27 -24.27
CA GLU A 247 16.50 22.32 -25.25
C GLU A 247 16.90 21.67 -26.58
N ILE A 248 18.13 21.86 -27.02
CA ILE A 248 18.66 21.26 -28.26
C ILE A 248 18.59 19.73 -28.28
N ILE A 249 18.69 19.05 -27.13
CA ILE A 249 18.55 17.60 -27.01
C ILE A 249 17.06 17.21 -26.94
N ARG A 250 16.26 18.00 -26.20
CA ARG A 250 14.81 17.76 -26.06
C ARG A 250 14.06 17.90 -27.39
N ASP A 251 14.65 18.63 -28.33
CA ASP A 251 14.10 18.90 -29.67
C ASP A 251 14.75 18.07 -30.80
N ASP A 252 15.68 17.17 -30.50
CA ASP A 252 16.31 16.26 -31.47
C ASP A 252 15.37 15.07 -31.77
N ILE A 253 14.57 15.17 -32.84
CA ILE A 253 13.55 14.16 -33.19
C ILE A 253 14.11 12.74 -33.32
N ASN A 254 15.34 12.57 -33.80
CA ASN A 254 15.94 11.25 -33.97
C ASN A 254 16.31 10.64 -32.62
N PHE A 255 16.89 11.45 -31.74
CA PHE A 255 17.16 11.04 -30.36
C PHE A 255 15.88 10.74 -29.59
N ILE A 256 14.85 11.60 -29.71
CA ILE A 256 13.55 11.39 -29.07
C ILE A 256 12.88 10.11 -29.57
N ARG A 257 12.98 9.80 -30.87
CA ARG A 257 12.47 8.53 -31.43
C ARG A 257 13.15 7.32 -30.81
N GLU A 258 14.49 7.33 -30.70
CA GLU A 258 15.24 6.26 -30.02
C GLU A 258 14.81 6.12 -28.55
N LEU A 259 14.63 7.25 -27.88
CA LEU A 259 14.29 7.30 -26.47
C LEU A 259 12.86 6.80 -26.21
N ILE A 260 11.89 7.13 -27.07
CA ILE A 260 10.51 6.62 -27.02
C ILE A 260 10.47 5.09 -27.20
N MET A 261 11.29 4.52 -28.10
CA MET A 261 11.36 3.07 -28.28
C MET A 261 11.78 2.33 -27.00
N ARG A 262 12.59 2.97 -26.16
CA ARG A 262 13.00 2.42 -24.85
C ARG A 262 11.99 2.73 -23.75
N ARG A 263 11.44 3.95 -23.75
CA ARG A 263 10.59 4.51 -22.69
C ARG A 263 9.47 5.36 -23.30
N PRO A 264 8.33 4.74 -23.68
CA PRO A 264 7.28 5.41 -24.45
C PRO A 264 6.69 6.65 -23.76
N ARG A 265 6.63 6.65 -22.42
CA ARG A 265 6.05 7.74 -21.63
C ARG A 265 6.80 9.07 -21.71
N ILE A 266 8.01 9.09 -22.28
CA ILE A 266 8.76 10.33 -22.51
C ILE A 266 8.02 11.28 -23.45
N TYR A 267 7.18 10.76 -24.34
CA TYR A 267 6.37 11.57 -25.26
C TYR A 267 5.56 12.67 -24.55
N ARG A 268 5.09 12.44 -23.30
CA ARG A 268 4.36 13.46 -22.52
C ARG A 268 5.12 14.77 -22.33
N SER A 269 6.45 14.69 -22.28
CA SER A 269 7.38 15.77 -21.94
C SER A 269 8.08 16.40 -23.14
N VAL A 270 7.87 15.89 -24.37
CA VAL A 270 8.47 16.45 -25.58
C VAL A 270 7.83 17.80 -25.93
N SER A 271 8.53 18.61 -26.72
CA SER A 271 8.05 19.94 -27.12
C SER A 271 6.79 19.87 -28.00
N ASP A 272 6.01 20.95 -27.99
CA ASP A 272 4.80 21.07 -28.82
C ASP A 272 5.08 20.94 -30.32
N ARG A 273 6.29 21.32 -30.75
CA ARG A 273 6.75 21.10 -32.13
C ARG A 273 6.77 19.61 -32.47
N LEU A 274 7.37 18.79 -31.60
CA LEU A 274 7.46 17.33 -31.80
C LEU A 274 6.11 16.63 -31.57
N LYS A 275 5.23 17.16 -30.71
CA LYS A 275 3.87 16.61 -30.53
C LYS A 275 2.99 16.71 -31.76
N LYS A 276 3.33 17.58 -32.73
CA LYS A 276 2.64 17.69 -34.03
C LYS A 276 3.11 16.66 -35.05
N ASP A 277 4.19 15.93 -34.78
CA ASP A 277 4.70 14.90 -35.68
C ASP A 277 3.85 13.63 -35.58
N LYS A 278 3.13 13.31 -36.67
CA LYS A 278 2.20 12.17 -36.71
C LYS A 278 2.92 10.83 -36.59
N GLU A 279 4.11 10.68 -37.17
CA GLU A 279 4.87 9.42 -37.10
C GLU A 279 5.41 9.18 -35.69
N LEU A 280 5.94 10.22 -35.05
CA LEU A 280 6.41 10.15 -33.66
C LEU A 280 5.26 9.85 -32.70
N PHE A 281 4.11 10.48 -32.91
CA PHE A 281 2.89 10.22 -32.16
C PHE A 281 2.40 8.77 -32.35
N ASP A 282 2.33 8.30 -33.60
CA ASP A 282 1.89 6.94 -33.91
C ASP A 282 2.78 5.90 -33.24
N LEU A 283 4.11 6.10 -33.29
CA LEU A 283 5.10 5.28 -32.58
C LEU A 283 4.84 5.29 -31.07
N ALA A 284 4.73 6.46 -30.45
CA ALA A 284 4.55 6.60 -29.00
C ALA A 284 3.28 5.90 -28.51
N CYS A 285 2.15 6.09 -29.21
CA CYS A 285 0.87 5.48 -28.87
C CYS A 285 0.81 3.98 -29.16
N SER A 286 1.54 3.50 -30.17
CA SER A 286 1.66 2.06 -30.44
C SER A 286 2.36 1.30 -29.31
N LEU A 287 3.29 1.97 -28.61
CA LEU A 287 4.04 1.39 -27.50
C LEU A 287 3.35 1.61 -26.14
N ASP A 288 2.76 2.78 -25.91
CA ASP A 288 1.94 3.10 -24.74
C ASP A 288 0.79 4.04 -25.12
N ILE A 289 -0.43 3.49 -25.12
CA ILE A 289 -1.66 4.20 -25.48
C ILE A 289 -1.92 5.44 -24.64
N THR A 290 -1.41 5.51 -23.41
CA THR A 290 -1.60 6.68 -22.54
C THR A 290 -0.96 7.94 -23.12
N ASN A 291 -0.06 7.82 -24.11
CA ASN A 291 0.45 8.97 -24.85
C ASN A 291 -0.62 9.71 -25.67
N PHE A 292 -1.77 9.08 -25.94
CA PHE A 292 -2.90 9.71 -26.61
C PHE A 292 -3.39 10.99 -25.90
N TYR A 293 -3.39 11.00 -24.57
CA TYR A 293 -3.76 12.17 -23.76
C TYR A 293 -2.85 13.39 -24.01
N HIS A 294 -1.64 13.15 -24.52
CA HIS A 294 -0.63 14.18 -24.79
C HIS A 294 -0.49 14.52 -26.27
N ALA A 295 -1.35 13.97 -27.13
CA ALA A 295 -1.40 14.32 -28.54
C ALA A 295 -1.65 15.82 -28.73
N HIS A 296 -0.96 16.44 -29.69
CA HIS A 296 -1.33 17.78 -30.10
C HIS A 296 -2.75 17.78 -30.69
N HIS A 297 -3.58 18.79 -30.36
CA HIS A 297 -4.99 18.84 -30.78
C HIS A 297 -5.19 18.69 -32.30
N SER A 298 -4.24 19.18 -33.10
CA SER A 298 -4.28 19.06 -34.57
C SER A 298 -4.17 17.63 -35.11
N LEU A 299 -3.78 16.65 -34.29
CA LEU A 299 -3.67 15.24 -34.69
C LEU A 299 -4.89 14.40 -34.31
N LYS A 300 -5.82 14.95 -33.51
CA LYS A 300 -7.00 14.22 -33.06
C LYS A 300 -8.09 14.27 -34.15
N ASP A 301 -8.06 13.31 -35.05
CA ASP A 301 -9.11 13.08 -36.06
C ASP A 301 -9.91 11.80 -35.78
N LYS A 302 -11.02 11.60 -36.52
CA LYS A 302 -11.92 10.45 -36.33
C LYS A 302 -11.24 9.10 -36.62
N GLU A 303 -10.39 9.06 -37.64
CA GLU A 303 -9.70 7.83 -38.05
C GLU A 303 -8.76 7.34 -36.94
N LEU A 304 -7.98 8.27 -36.40
CA LEU A 304 -7.04 8.06 -35.34
C LEU A 304 -7.75 7.74 -34.01
N ALA A 305 -8.87 8.39 -33.73
CA ALA A 305 -9.72 8.07 -32.58
C ALA A 305 -10.24 6.62 -32.62
N LEU A 306 -10.79 6.20 -33.76
CA LEU A 306 -11.27 4.82 -33.93
C LEU A 306 -10.14 3.79 -33.85
N LYS A 307 -8.99 4.07 -34.47
CA LYS A 307 -7.79 3.22 -34.41
C LYS A 307 -7.41 2.92 -32.95
N TYR A 308 -7.31 3.96 -32.12
CA TYR A 308 -6.80 3.82 -30.76
C TYR A 308 -7.85 3.34 -29.74
N CYS A 309 -9.13 3.71 -29.89
CA CYS A 309 -10.23 3.12 -29.12
C CYS A 309 -10.35 1.61 -29.34
N LYS A 310 -10.12 1.12 -30.58
CA LYS A 310 -10.13 -0.32 -30.87
C LYS A 310 -8.93 -1.06 -30.27
N LEU A 311 -7.76 -0.44 -30.29
CA LEU A 311 -6.55 -1.01 -29.68
C LEU A 311 -6.61 -0.99 -28.14
N SER A 312 -7.42 -0.11 -27.56
CA SER A 312 -7.43 0.12 -26.13
C SER A 312 -8.79 0.58 -25.63
N ARG A 313 -9.39 -0.25 -24.78
CA ARG A 313 -10.58 0.11 -24.02
C ARG A 313 -10.28 1.07 -22.86
N TYR A 314 -9.22 1.90 -22.92
CA TYR A 314 -8.86 2.82 -21.83
C TYR A 314 -9.33 4.27 -22.06
N LEU A 315 -9.79 4.61 -23.27
CA LEU A 315 -10.16 5.97 -23.65
C LEU A 315 -11.63 6.31 -23.28
N SER A 316 -11.93 7.60 -23.19
CA SER A 316 -13.17 8.21 -22.73
C SER A 316 -13.62 9.35 -23.65
N ALA A 317 -14.87 9.84 -23.54
CA ALA A 317 -15.32 10.98 -24.36
C ALA A 317 -14.43 12.22 -24.22
N ASN A 318 -14.02 12.54 -23.00
CA ASN A 318 -13.22 13.72 -22.68
C ASN A 318 -11.83 13.73 -23.36
N ASP A 319 -11.40 12.60 -23.91
CA ASP A 319 -10.11 12.48 -24.59
C ASP A 319 -10.16 13.00 -26.03
N PHE A 320 -11.38 13.21 -26.56
CA PHE A 320 -11.65 13.62 -27.93
C PHE A 320 -12.36 14.98 -27.96
N PRO A 321 -12.21 15.76 -29.04
CA PRO A 321 -13.13 16.86 -29.33
C PRO A 321 -14.58 16.35 -29.39
N ASP A 322 -15.52 17.13 -28.86
CA ASP A 322 -16.95 16.77 -28.79
C ASP A 322 -17.52 16.37 -30.17
N GLU A 323 -17.02 16.99 -31.25
CA GLU A 323 -17.47 16.70 -32.63
C GLU A 323 -17.12 15.28 -33.11
N LEU A 324 -16.19 14.58 -32.44
CA LEU A 324 -15.77 13.23 -32.79
C LEU A 324 -16.53 12.14 -32.00
N VAL A 325 -17.21 12.50 -30.91
CA VAL A 325 -17.88 11.52 -30.03
C VAL A 325 -19.26 11.20 -30.59
N ASP A 326 -19.38 10.03 -31.22
CA ASP A 326 -20.63 9.55 -31.83
C ASP A 326 -21.04 8.16 -31.34
N SER A 327 -22.18 7.65 -31.84
CA SER A 327 -22.71 6.34 -31.47
C SER A 327 -21.78 5.17 -31.80
N GLU A 328 -20.88 5.31 -32.78
CA GLU A 328 -19.91 4.25 -33.12
C GLU A 328 -18.76 4.25 -32.12
N LEU A 329 -18.19 5.42 -31.82
CA LEU A 329 -17.00 5.55 -30.98
C LEU A 329 -17.27 5.13 -29.52
N VAL A 330 -18.43 5.47 -28.96
CA VAL A 330 -18.77 5.22 -27.54
C VAL A 330 -18.80 3.74 -27.16
N HIS A 331 -19.00 2.82 -28.12
CA HIS A 331 -18.98 1.37 -27.88
C HIS A 331 -17.60 0.85 -27.42
N TYR A 332 -16.54 1.61 -27.70
CA TYR A 332 -15.15 1.25 -27.41
C TYR A 332 -14.60 1.95 -26.17
N PHE A 333 -15.38 2.80 -25.50
CA PHE A 333 -14.93 3.50 -24.30
C PHE A 333 -14.74 2.56 -23.11
N LYS A 334 -13.87 3.00 -22.18
CA LYS A 334 -13.57 2.26 -20.94
C LYS A 334 -14.75 2.18 -19.99
N HIS A 335 -15.53 3.24 -19.90
CA HIS A 335 -16.52 3.39 -18.84
C HIS A 335 -17.78 4.05 -19.38
N PHE A 336 -18.94 3.56 -18.97
CA PHE A 336 -20.23 4.04 -19.44
C PHE A 336 -20.55 5.46 -18.97
N TRP A 337 -20.08 5.84 -17.78
CA TRP A 337 -20.23 7.22 -17.28
C TRP A 337 -19.49 8.26 -18.11
N ASN A 338 -18.50 7.84 -18.90
CA ASN A 338 -17.80 8.70 -19.84
C ASN A 338 -18.55 8.86 -21.17
N VAL A 339 -19.71 8.21 -21.35
CA VAL A 339 -20.57 8.41 -22.52
C VAL A 339 -21.48 9.62 -22.27
N PRO A 340 -21.61 10.56 -23.22
CA PRO A 340 -22.57 11.67 -23.11
C PRO A 340 -24.00 11.18 -22.89
N GLU A 341 -24.81 11.89 -22.10
CA GLU A 341 -26.14 11.43 -21.68
C GLU A 341 -27.05 11.13 -22.88
N GLU A 342 -26.97 11.96 -23.93
CA GLU A 342 -27.70 11.83 -25.18
C GLU A 342 -27.38 10.56 -25.98
N LEU A 343 -26.25 9.89 -25.70
CA LEU A 343 -25.82 8.64 -26.35
C LEU A 343 -26.00 7.40 -25.46
N ARG A 344 -26.51 7.54 -24.24
CA ARG A 344 -26.73 6.41 -23.32
C ARG A 344 -28.03 5.68 -23.66
N THR A 345 -27.93 4.54 -24.32
CA THR A 345 -29.09 3.67 -24.63
C THR A 345 -29.12 2.41 -23.76
N PRO A 346 -30.29 1.75 -23.59
CA PRO A 346 -30.37 0.45 -22.92
C PRO A 346 -29.47 -0.62 -23.54
N GLU A 347 -29.35 -0.64 -24.88
CA GLU A 347 -28.48 -1.58 -25.60
C GLU A 347 -27.01 -1.34 -25.27
N LEU A 348 -26.60 -0.08 -25.20
CA LEU A 348 -25.23 0.28 -24.82
C LEU A 348 -24.98 -0.09 -23.35
N ALA A 349 -25.93 0.14 -22.44
CA ALA A 349 -25.81 -0.26 -21.05
C ALA A 349 -25.63 -1.78 -20.89
N ILE A 350 -26.38 -2.58 -21.66
CA ILE A 350 -26.23 -4.04 -21.69
C ILE A 350 -24.85 -4.43 -22.22
N HIS A 351 -24.40 -3.85 -23.33
CA HIS A 351 -23.05 -4.08 -23.89
C HIS A 351 -21.95 -3.82 -22.86
N PHE A 352 -22.07 -2.75 -22.08
CA PHE A 352 -21.11 -2.43 -21.02
C PHE A 352 -21.19 -3.42 -19.85
N LEU A 353 -22.38 -3.83 -19.41
CA LEU A 353 -22.56 -4.87 -18.39
C LEU A 353 -21.90 -6.18 -18.81
N GLU A 354 -22.12 -6.62 -20.05
CA GLU A 354 -21.56 -7.87 -20.60
C GLU A 354 -20.04 -7.86 -20.72
N ASN A 355 -19.45 -6.67 -20.85
CA ASN A 355 -18.00 -6.46 -20.85
C ASN A 355 -17.41 -6.21 -19.44
N ASN A 356 -18.16 -6.52 -18.37
CA ASN A 356 -17.79 -6.36 -16.96
C ASN A 356 -17.50 -4.91 -16.53
N TYR A 357 -18.18 -3.93 -17.12
CA TYR A 357 -18.07 -2.55 -16.66
C TYR A 357 -19.10 -2.21 -15.59
N ASP A 358 -18.69 -1.38 -14.63
CA ASP A 358 -19.60 -0.84 -13.62
C ASP A 358 -20.41 0.32 -14.22
N VAL A 359 -21.70 0.10 -14.46
CA VAL A 359 -22.66 1.08 -15.03
C VAL A 359 -23.79 1.41 -14.04
N LYS A 360 -23.55 1.08 -12.78
CA LYS A 360 -24.56 1.01 -11.72
C LYS A 360 -25.15 2.39 -11.40
N GLN A 361 -24.30 3.40 -11.20
CA GLN A 361 -24.77 4.72 -10.78
C GLN A 361 -25.60 5.39 -11.88
N GLU A 362 -25.23 5.17 -13.13
CA GLU A 362 -25.88 5.74 -14.30
C GLU A 362 -27.27 5.13 -14.48
N ILE A 363 -27.39 3.80 -14.37
CA ILE A 363 -28.69 3.12 -14.42
C ILE A 363 -29.59 3.58 -13.27
N LYS A 364 -29.05 3.79 -12.07
CA LYS A 364 -29.83 4.30 -10.93
C LYS A 364 -30.36 5.72 -11.17
N GLY A 365 -29.53 6.58 -11.76
CA GLY A 365 -29.86 7.99 -11.99
C GLY A 365 -30.79 8.22 -13.19
N ASP A 366 -30.80 7.31 -14.15
CA ASP A 366 -31.54 7.45 -15.41
C ASP A 366 -32.69 6.43 -15.51
N SER A 367 -33.93 6.93 -15.47
CA SER A 367 -35.13 6.09 -15.60
C SER A 367 -35.23 5.39 -16.96
N ASN A 368 -34.61 5.95 -18.01
CA ASN A 368 -34.63 5.34 -19.35
C ASN A 368 -33.78 4.08 -19.43
N LEU A 369 -32.80 3.92 -18.53
CA LEU A 369 -31.95 2.74 -18.44
C LEU A 369 -32.54 1.64 -17.54
N GLN A 370 -33.61 1.91 -16.80
CA GLN A 370 -34.24 0.96 -15.87
C GLN A 370 -35.28 0.07 -16.57
N THR A 371 -34.97 -0.40 -17.77
CA THR A 371 -35.84 -1.29 -18.55
C THR A 371 -35.76 -2.73 -18.04
N PRO A 372 -36.79 -3.57 -18.28
CA PRO A 372 -36.76 -4.98 -17.90
C PRO A 372 -35.51 -5.72 -18.39
N GLN A 373 -35.04 -5.43 -19.61
CA GLN A 373 -33.88 -6.06 -20.23
C GLN A 373 -32.57 -5.73 -19.50
N VAL A 374 -32.40 -4.46 -19.08
CA VAL A 374 -31.21 -4.02 -18.34
C VAL A 374 -31.21 -4.62 -16.92
N LEU A 375 -32.39 -4.67 -16.27
CA LEU A 375 -32.54 -5.27 -14.94
C LEU A 375 -32.23 -6.78 -14.94
N GLU A 376 -32.65 -7.50 -15.99
CA GLU A 376 -32.31 -8.91 -16.18
C GLU A 376 -30.79 -9.11 -16.37
N ALA A 377 -30.14 -8.24 -17.16
CA ALA A 377 -28.69 -8.27 -17.36
C ALA A 377 -27.91 -8.00 -16.06
N ILE A 378 -28.34 -7.00 -15.25
CA ILE A 378 -27.77 -6.72 -13.93
C ILE A 378 -27.89 -7.94 -13.03
N PHE A 379 -29.03 -8.62 -13.01
CA PHE A 379 -29.23 -9.80 -12.19
C PHE A 379 -28.29 -10.93 -12.57
N ARG A 380 -28.15 -11.19 -13.87
CA ARG A 380 -27.26 -12.23 -14.41
C ARG A 380 -25.79 -11.96 -14.10
N LEU A 381 -25.36 -10.69 -14.10
CA LEU A 381 -23.94 -10.32 -14.11
C LEU A 381 -23.45 -9.68 -12.78
N CYS A 382 -24.31 -8.97 -12.04
CA CYS A 382 -23.96 -8.16 -10.86
C CYS A 382 -25.09 -8.05 -9.79
N PRO A 383 -25.46 -9.15 -9.09
CA PRO A 383 -26.62 -9.18 -8.17
C PRO A 383 -26.57 -8.17 -7.00
N ALA A 384 -25.37 -7.83 -6.55
CA ALA A 384 -25.13 -6.87 -5.46
C ALA A 384 -25.55 -5.42 -5.79
N PHE A 385 -25.94 -5.12 -7.03
CA PHE A 385 -26.38 -3.77 -7.41
C PHE A 385 -27.87 -3.50 -7.16
N LEU A 386 -28.69 -4.56 -7.06
CA LEU A 386 -30.16 -4.43 -6.93
C LEU A 386 -30.59 -3.59 -5.72
N PHE A 387 -29.77 -3.52 -4.65
CA PHE A 387 -30.03 -2.77 -3.41
C PHE A 387 -30.06 -1.24 -3.58
N ASN A 388 -29.49 -0.74 -4.68
CA ASN A 388 -29.42 0.68 -4.96
C ASN A 388 -30.59 1.17 -5.83
N LEU A 389 -31.40 0.26 -6.36
CA LEU A 389 -32.60 0.58 -7.14
C LEU A 389 -33.76 0.89 -6.19
N LYS A 390 -34.69 1.75 -6.64
CA LYS A 390 -35.87 2.09 -5.85
C LYS A 390 -36.69 0.83 -5.55
N LYS A 391 -37.34 0.79 -4.36
CA LYS A 391 -38.11 -0.36 -3.85
C LYS A 391 -39.13 -0.91 -4.85
N GLU A 392 -39.72 -0.03 -5.66
CA GLU A 392 -40.65 -0.34 -6.74
C GLU A 392 -40.08 -1.25 -7.85
N HIS A 393 -38.76 -1.30 -8.04
CA HIS A 393 -38.09 -2.13 -9.05
C HIS A 393 -37.55 -3.47 -8.49
N LEU A 394 -37.66 -3.69 -7.17
CA LEU A 394 -37.20 -4.89 -6.46
C LEU A 394 -38.27 -5.99 -6.35
N PHE A 395 -39.52 -5.71 -6.67
CA PHE A 395 -40.69 -6.56 -6.37
C PHE A 395 -40.82 -7.86 -7.19
N THR A 396 -39.76 -8.33 -7.86
CA THR A 396 -39.81 -9.52 -8.73
C THR A 396 -38.98 -10.72 -8.25
N PHE A 397 -38.34 -10.66 -7.07
CA PHE A 397 -37.38 -11.71 -6.64
C PHE A 397 -37.88 -12.57 -5.45
N ASP A 398 -38.09 -13.88 -5.68
CA ASP A 398 -38.69 -14.86 -4.74
C ASP A 398 -37.82 -16.13 -4.51
N SER A 399 -36.49 -16.07 -4.67
CA SER A 399 -35.61 -17.26 -4.68
C SER A 399 -34.57 -17.30 -3.53
N LYS A 400 -34.52 -18.42 -2.79
CA LYS A 400 -33.55 -18.69 -1.69
C LYS A 400 -32.10 -18.80 -2.18
N GLU A 401 -31.85 -19.50 -3.30
CA GLU A 401 -30.49 -19.69 -3.84
C GLU A 401 -29.81 -18.35 -4.15
N VAL A 402 -30.62 -17.41 -4.67
CA VAL A 402 -30.20 -16.06 -5.02
C VAL A 402 -29.82 -15.27 -3.76
N ALA A 403 -30.60 -15.37 -2.69
CA ALA A 403 -30.30 -14.72 -1.42
C ALA A 403 -29.01 -15.25 -0.76
N LEU A 404 -28.69 -16.54 -0.94
CA LEU A 404 -27.43 -17.10 -0.43
C LEU A 404 -26.20 -16.64 -1.24
N LYS A 405 -26.29 -16.61 -2.58
CA LYS A 405 -25.22 -16.08 -3.44
C LYS A 405 -24.91 -14.62 -3.13
N LEU A 406 -25.94 -13.85 -2.75
CA LEU A 406 -25.78 -12.49 -2.29
C LEU A 406 -24.81 -12.43 -1.10
N PHE A 407 -25.13 -13.04 0.05
CA PHE A 407 -24.29 -12.87 1.26
C PHE A 407 -22.90 -13.51 1.18
N ASN A 408 -22.63 -14.37 0.19
CA ASN A 408 -21.30 -14.91 -0.09
C ASN A 408 -20.37 -13.93 -0.84
N GLY A 409 -20.88 -12.81 -1.35
CA GLY A 409 -20.09 -11.77 -2.01
C GLY A 409 -19.21 -10.95 -1.03
N HIS A 410 -18.05 -10.50 -1.48
CA HIS A 410 -17.03 -9.86 -0.63
C HIS A 410 -17.26 -8.35 -0.32
N GLN A 411 -18.31 -7.71 -0.85
CA GLN A 411 -18.50 -6.24 -0.74
C GLN A 411 -19.96 -5.83 -0.46
N ILE A 412 -20.65 -6.49 0.46
CA ILE A 412 -22.09 -6.25 0.69
C ILE A 412 -22.35 -5.66 2.07
N ASP A 413 -23.13 -4.58 2.12
CA ASP A 413 -23.75 -4.09 3.36
C ASP A 413 -24.87 -5.06 3.77
N ALA A 414 -24.49 -6.10 4.51
CA ALA A 414 -25.37 -7.20 4.87
C ALA A 414 -26.63 -6.75 5.62
N LEU A 415 -26.57 -5.67 6.41
CA LEU A 415 -27.74 -5.14 7.14
C LEU A 415 -28.79 -4.56 6.19
N LYS A 416 -28.36 -3.77 5.19
CA LYS A 416 -29.28 -3.22 4.18
C LYS A 416 -29.84 -4.32 3.29
N ALA A 417 -28.99 -5.26 2.88
CA ALA A 417 -29.39 -6.41 2.09
C ALA A 417 -30.46 -7.26 2.80
N PHE A 418 -30.27 -7.54 4.08
CA PHE A 418 -31.23 -8.30 4.88
C PHE A 418 -32.59 -7.59 5.04
N ASN A 419 -32.59 -6.26 5.20
CA ASN A 419 -33.83 -5.48 5.37
C ASN A 419 -34.76 -5.48 4.15
N VAL A 420 -34.21 -5.60 2.94
CA VAL A 420 -35.01 -5.59 1.70
C VAL A 420 -35.54 -6.96 1.29
N LEU A 421 -35.11 -8.04 1.95
CA LEU A 421 -35.58 -9.38 1.64
C LEU A 421 -37.08 -9.54 1.91
N PRO A 422 -37.78 -10.42 1.17
CA PRO A 422 -39.09 -10.91 1.53
C PRO A 422 -39.13 -11.48 2.96
N GLU A 423 -40.25 -11.30 3.65
CA GLU A 423 -40.40 -11.72 5.06
C GLU A 423 -40.17 -13.22 5.30
N HIS A 424 -40.43 -14.07 4.31
CA HIS A 424 -40.17 -15.50 4.44
C HIS A 424 -38.65 -15.82 4.40
N LEU A 425 -37.84 -15.06 3.64
CA LEU A 425 -36.38 -15.22 3.60
C LEU A 425 -35.69 -14.62 4.82
N LYS A 426 -36.25 -13.57 5.43
CA LYS A 426 -35.76 -13.04 6.71
C LYS A 426 -35.88 -14.01 7.88
N LYS A 427 -36.72 -15.05 7.73
CA LYS A 427 -36.93 -16.11 8.72
C LYS A 427 -36.13 -17.39 8.40
N ASP A 428 -35.47 -17.45 7.26
CA ASP A 428 -34.69 -18.61 6.85
C ASP A 428 -33.33 -18.64 7.57
N ILE A 429 -33.04 -19.73 8.28
CA ILE A 429 -31.86 -19.84 9.14
C ILE A 429 -30.54 -19.79 8.36
N ASP A 430 -30.52 -20.30 7.12
CA ASP A 430 -29.30 -20.32 6.30
C ASP A 430 -28.98 -18.92 5.78
N VAL A 431 -30.02 -18.17 5.41
CA VAL A 431 -29.91 -16.76 5.00
C VAL A 431 -29.45 -15.90 6.17
N ILE A 432 -30.02 -16.11 7.37
CA ILE A 432 -29.63 -15.41 8.60
C ILE A 432 -28.15 -15.67 8.93
N LYS A 433 -27.71 -16.94 8.91
CA LYS A 433 -26.31 -17.31 9.19
C LYS A 433 -25.36 -16.62 8.21
N ALA A 434 -25.66 -16.66 6.91
CA ALA A 434 -24.83 -16.02 5.89
C ALA A 434 -24.72 -14.49 6.10
N ALA A 435 -25.82 -13.85 6.48
CA ALA A 435 -25.85 -12.40 6.73
C ALA A 435 -25.07 -12.01 8.01
N ILE A 436 -25.22 -12.76 9.10
CA ILE A 436 -24.58 -12.45 10.40
C ILE A 436 -23.06 -12.59 10.34
N LYS A 437 -22.53 -13.61 9.64
CA LYS A 437 -21.08 -13.77 9.44
C LYS A 437 -20.43 -12.49 8.89
N LYS A 438 -21.13 -11.81 7.97
CA LYS A 438 -20.70 -10.53 7.39
C LYS A 438 -20.92 -9.34 8.32
N ARG A 439 -22.03 -9.30 9.06
CA ARG A 439 -22.35 -8.17 9.94
C ARG A 439 -23.14 -8.62 11.17
N PHE A 440 -22.45 -8.79 12.29
CA PHE A 440 -23.05 -9.28 13.53
C PHE A 440 -24.16 -8.36 14.08
N ASN A 441 -24.15 -7.05 13.80
CA ASN A 441 -25.21 -6.12 14.22
C ASN A 441 -26.62 -6.50 13.73
N ILE A 442 -26.75 -7.38 12.73
CA ILE A 442 -28.03 -7.97 12.32
C ILE A 442 -28.70 -8.73 13.48
N PHE A 443 -27.93 -9.19 14.47
CA PHE A 443 -28.44 -9.73 15.73
C PHE A 443 -29.56 -8.89 16.36
N LYS A 444 -29.46 -7.55 16.33
CA LYS A 444 -30.44 -6.66 16.97
C LYS A 444 -31.86 -6.80 16.39
N ILE A 445 -31.99 -7.25 15.13
CA ILE A 445 -33.26 -7.38 14.41
C ILE A 445 -33.77 -8.83 14.32
N LEU A 446 -33.10 -9.80 14.96
CA LEU A 446 -33.54 -11.19 15.02
C LEU A 446 -34.74 -11.36 15.97
N SER A 447 -35.40 -12.53 15.86
CA SER A 447 -36.39 -12.97 16.84
C SER A 447 -35.74 -13.20 18.21
N GLU A 448 -36.51 -12.98 19.29
CA GLU A 448 -36.05 -13.21 20.66
C GLU A 448 -35.61 -14.67 20.91
N GLU A 449 -36.24 -15.62 20.22
CA GLU A 449 -35.86 -17.05 20.26
C GLU A 449 -34.40 -17.27 19.82
N LEU A 450 -33.98 -16.66 18.72
CA LEU A 450 -32.60 -16.77 18.22
C LEU A 450 -31.61 -15.97 19.06
N LYS A 451 -32.06 -14.87 19.70
CA LYS A 451 -31.21 -14.06 20.58
C LYS A 451 -30.85 -14.78 21.88
N GLN A 452 -31.67 -15.74 22.31
CA GLN A 452 -31.46 -16.51 23.54
C GLN A 452 -30.72 -17.84 23.31
N ASP A 453 -30.48 -18.22 22.04
CA ASP A 453 -29.76 -19.44 21.69
C ASP A 453 -28.24 -19.25 21.82
N ARG A 454 -27.68 -19.69 22.96
CA ARG A 454 -26.24 -19.56 23.27
C ARG A 454 -25.34 -20.13 22.17
N ASP A 455 -25.65 -21.32 21.65
CA ASP A 455 -24.78 -22.02 20.70
C ASP A 455 -24.83 -21.35 19.32
N PHE A 456 -26.01 -20.87 18.91
CA PHE A 456 -26.15 -20.06 17.71
C PHE A 456 -25.34 -18.75 17.80
N ILE A 457 -25.40 -18.05 18.94
CA ILE A 457 -24.65 -16.79 19.13
C ILE A 457 -23.15 -17.03 19.18
N LEU A 458 -22.69 -18.07 19.88
CA LEU A 458 -21.29 -18.44 19.92
C LEU A 458 -20.75 -18.81 18.52
N TYR A 459 -21.52 -19.56 17.72
CA TYR A 459 -21.19 -19.85 16.33
C TYR A 459 -21.05 -18.57 15.49
N CYS A 460 -22.04 -17.69 15.58
CA CYS A 460 -22.06 -16.43 14.83
C CYS A 460 -20.90 -15.50 15.21
N TRP A 461 -20.48 -15.49 16.48
CA TRP A 461 -19.38 -14.68 16.99
C TRP A 461 -18.02 -15.19 16.50
N LYS A 462 -17.79 -16.52 16.56
CA LYS A 462 -16.55 -17.15 16.08
C LYS A 462 -16.33 -16.95 14.58
N GLU A 463 -17.42 -16.94 13.82
CA GLU A 463 -17.39 -16.82 12.36
C GLU A 463 -17.56 -15.37 11.86
N SER A 464 -17.68 -14.39 12.76
CA SER A 464 -17.88 -12.99 12.36
C SER A 464 -16.60 -12.32 11.91
N GLU A 465 -16.67 -11.55 10.83
CA GLU A 465 -15.58 -10.69 10.36
C GLU A 465 -15.48 -9.36 11.14
N SER A 466 -16.43 -9.05 12.02
CA SER A 466 -16.44 -7.81 12.82
C SER A 466 -15.82 -8.03 14.20
N THR A 467 -14.88 -7.17 14.62
CA THR A 467 -14.03 -7.40 15.81
C THR A 467 -14.40 -6.58 17.06
N ASN A 468 -15.36 -5.65 16.97
CA ASN A 468 -15.71 -4.76 18.09
C ASN A 468 -16.97 -5.23 18.81
N PHE A 469 -16.82 -6.11 19.79
CA PHE A 469 -17.91 -6.48 20.69
C PHE A 469 -17.38 -6.61 22.11
N ILE A 470 -17.63 -5.58 22.92
CA ILE A 470 -18.06 -5.59 24.32
C ILE A 470 -18.27 -4.10 24.70
N LEU A 471 -19.21 -3.85 25.62
CA LEU A 471 -19.70 -2.56 26.16
C LEU A 471 -21.02 -2.02 25.59
N ASP A 472 -21.95 -2.88 25.16
CA ASP A 472 -23.38 -2.49 25.04
C ASP A 472 -24.22 -3.31 26.04
N SER A 473 -25.17 -2.67 26.72
CA SER A 473 -25.99 -3.29 27.78
C SER A 473 -26.80 -4.49 27.30
N ASP A 474 -27.03 -4.58 25.98
CA ASP A 474 -27.74 -5.66 25.30
C ASP A 474 -27.06 -7.04 25.48
N PHE A 475 -25.78 -7.10 25.86
CA PHE A 475 -25.00 -8.34 25.98
C PHE A 475 -24.74 -8.77 27.43
N SER A 476 -25.46 -8.17 28.39
CA SER A 476 -25.36 -8.48 29.83
C SER A 476 -25.29 -9.98 30.18
N PRO A 477 -26.05 -10.90 29.54
CA PRO A 477 -25.98 -12.33 29.85
C PRO A 477 -24.63 -13.00 29.52
N TYR A 478 -23.84 -12.44 28.60
CA TYR A 478 -22.59 -13.04 28.10
C TYR A 478 -21.33 -12.38 28.66
N ASN A 479 -21.47 -11.24 29.36
CA ASN A 479 -20.34 -10.51 29.96
C ASN A 479 -19.66 -11.25 31.13
N GLN A 480 -20.21 -12.40 31.53
CA GLN A 480 -19.63 -13.29 32.56
C GLN A 480 -19.17 -14.65 31.98
N ASP A 481 -19.36 -14.89 30.68
CA ASP A 481 -18.94 -16.12 30.02
C ASP A 481 -17.47 -15.99 29.59
N LEU A 482 -16.61 -16.82 30.18
CA LEU A 482 -15.16 -16.79 29.97
C LEU A 482 -14.78 -16.97 28.49
N GLU A 483 -15.51 -17.80 27.75
CA GLU A 483 -15.21 -18.06 26.33
C GLU A 483 -15.44 -16.82 25.46
N PHE A 484 -16.44 -16.00 25.81
CA PHE A 484 -16.70 -14.72 25.14
C PHE A 484 -15.67 -13.65 25.53
N LEU A 485 -15.30 -13.58 26.81
CA LEU A 485 -14.32 -12.61 27.33
C LEU A 485 -12.91 -12.82 26.77
N GLU A 486 -12.48 -14.07 26.61
CA GLU A 486 -11.19 -14.41 26.01
C GLU A 486 -11.11 -13.96 24.55
N ILE A 487 -12.16 -14.21 23.76
CA ILE A 487 -12.22 -13.79 22.35
C ILE A 487 -12.17 -12.26 22.26
N ALA A 488 -12.89 -11.55 23.13
CA ALA A 488 -12.94 -10.09 23.12
C ALA A 488 -11.61 -9.45 23.55
N CYS A 489 -10.97 -9.95 24.61
CA CYS A 489 -9.69 -9.42 25.09
C CYS A 489 -8.52 -9.72 24.13
N ASN A 490 -8.59 -10.81 23.37
CA ASN A 490 -7.63 -11.09 22.29
C ASN A 490 -7.73 -10.08 21.13
N ASN A 491 -8.95 -9.66 20.80
CA ASN A 491 -9.19 -8.65 19.76
C ASN A 491 -8.92 -7.22 20.23
N THR A 492 -9.21 -6.90 21.50
CA THR A 492 -9.00 -5.59 22.11
C THR A 492 -8.35 -5.72 23.48
N PRO A 493 -6.99 -5.79 23.56
CA PRO A 493 -6.29 -6.04 24.82
C PRO A 493 -6.66 -5.07 25.95
N GLY A 494 -6.88 -3.79 25.63
CA GLY A 494 -7.20 -2.76 26.64
C GLY A 494 -8.46 -3.04 27.48
N LEU A 495 -9.36 -3.93 27.04
CA LEU A 495 -10.56 -4.33 27.78
C LEU A 495 -10.23 -5.01 29.12
N VAL A 496 -9.07 -5.65 29.25
CA VAL A 496 -8.65 -6.34 30.49
C VAL A 496 -8.67 -5.41 31.71
N PHE A 497 -8.36 -4.12 31.52
CA PHE A 497 -8.35 -3.12 32.60
C PHE A 497 -9.76 -2.68 33.03
N SER A 498 -10.79 -3.03 32.25
CA SER A 498 -12.20 -2.73 32.54
C SER A 498 -12.98 -3.93 33.09
N LEU A 499 -12.37 -5.12 33.14
CA LEU A 499 -12.99 -6.31 33.70
C LEU A 499 -12.91 -6.32 35.22
N ASP A 500 -13.87 -6.99 35.84
CA ASP A 500 -13.85 -7.25 37.28
C ASP A 500 -12.59 -8.05 37.67
N ARG A 501 -11.95 -7.63 38.77
CA ARG A 501 -10.71 -8.25 39.25
C ARG A 501 -10.81 -9.74 39.51
N GLU A 502 -12.00 -10.25 39.82
CA GLU A 502 -12.23 -11.67 40.08
C GLU A 502 -12.20 -12.52 38.80
N LEU A 503 -12.46 -11.92 37.64
CA LEU A 503 -12.42 -12.58 36.32
C LEU A 503 -11.01 -12.55 35.72
N VAL A 504 -10.18 -11.58 36.12
CA VAL A 504 -8.80 -11.41 35.62
C VAL A 504 -7.83 -12.24 36.45
N THR A 505 -7.92 -13.56 36.29
CA THR A 505 -7.00 -14.53 36.91
C THR A 505 -5.68 -14.63 36.16
N GLU A 506 -4.66 -15.24 36.79
CA GLU A 506 -3.39 -15.54 36.14
C GLU A 506 -3.57 -16.47 34.94
N ASP A 507 -4.44 -17.48 35.06
CA ASP A 507 -4.77 -18.40 33.97
C ASP A 507 -5.47 -17.68 32.80
N PHE A 508 -6.38 -16.74 33.09
CA PHE A 508 -7.05 -15.93 32.07
C PHE A 508 -6.06 -14.99 31.35
N LEU A 509 -5.17 -14.32 32.09
CA LEU A 509 -4.15 -13.47 31.47
C LEU A 509 -3.18 -14.28 30.61
N ASN A 510 -2.86 -15.51 31.03
CA ASN A 510 -2.02 -16.44 30.28
C ASN A 510 -2.72 -17.06 29.06
N SER A 511 -4.06 -17.01 28.99
CA SER A 511 -4.81 -17.42 27.80
C SER A 511 -4.88 -16.33 26.71
N LEU A 512 -4.46 -15.09 27.01
CA LEU A 512 -4.42 -13.96 26.07
C LEU A 512 -3.16 -13.92 25.20
N GLN A 513 -3.32 -13.49 23.94
CA GLN A 513 -2.27 -13.57 22.91
C GLN A 513 -1.41 -12.28 22.72
N ARG A 514 -1.64 -11.15 23.44
CA ARG A 514 -0.96 -9.83 23.23
C ARG A 514 -0.67 -9.03 24.54
N TYR A 515 0.41 -8.20 24.62
CA TYR A 515 0.94 -7.46 25.83
C TYR A 515 1.03 -5.89 25.70
N PHE A 516 1.17 -5.11 26.81
CA PHE A 516 1.01 -3.61 26.94
C PHE A 516 2.24 -2.81 27.48
N TYR A 517 2.60 -1.57 27.01
CA TYR A 517 3.74 -0.73 27.56
C TYR A 517 3.85 0.82 27.25
N LYS A 518 4.74 1.57 27.99
CA LYS A 518 5.43 2.84 27.57
C LYS A 518 6.83 3.13 28.24
N GLY A 519 7.80 3.64 27.44
CA GLY A 519 9.20 4.07 27.75
C GLY A 519 10.22 3.29 26.90
N SER A 520 11.22 3.93 26.26
CA SER A 520 12.13 3.37 25.20
C SER A 520 12.02 1.84 24.96
N LEU A 521 11.19 1.44 23.99
CA LEU A 521 10.86 0.04 23.71
C LEU A 521 12.11 -0.82 23.62
N VAL A 522 13.12 -0.38 22.89
CA VAL A 522 14.36 -1.17 22.70
C VAL A 522 15.25 -1.13 23.95
N GLY A 523 15.48 0.04 24.54
CA GLY A 523 16.32 0.19 25.73
C GLY A 523 15.79 -0.52 27.00
N ASP A 524 14.48 -0.49 27.22
CA ASP A 524 13.84 -1.11 28.40
C ASP A 524 13.77 -2.63 28.24
N LEU A 525 13.57 -3.10 27.00
CA LEU A 525 13.73 -4.49 26.62
C LEU A 525 15.21 -4.93 26.59
N LEU A 526 16.16 -4.03 26.40
CA LEU A 526 17.60 -4.26 26.59
C LEU A 526 17.94 -4.83 27.99
N ASN A 527 17.31 -4.25 29.01
CA ASN A 527 17.88 -4.15 30.36
C ASN A 527 17.08 -4.82 31.50
N MET A 528 15.91 -5.43 31.24
CA MET A 528 15.04 -5.98 32.31
C MET A 528 14.64 -7.45 32.10
N THR A 529 14.25 -8.15 33.19
CA THR A 529 13.56 -9.46 33.13
C THR A 529 12.03 -9.33 33.25
N ARG A 530 11.25 -10.34 32.78
CA ARG A 530 9.76 -10.32 32.69
C ARG A 530 9.03 -10.01 34.01
N PHE A 531 9.61 -10.36 35.16
CA PHE A 531 8.97 -10.23 36.48
C PHE A 531 9.16 -8.84 37.11
N GLU A 532 10.27 -8.17 36.79
CA GLU A 532 10.66 -6.90 37.41
C GLU A 532 9.80 -5.73 36.93
N HIS A 533 9.17 -5.83 35.76
CA HIS A 533 8.35 -4.75 35.23
C HIS A 533 6.95 -4.66 35.85
N TYR A 534 6.33 -5.81 36.11
CA TYR A 534 5.05 -5.88 36.82
C TYR A 534 5.19 -5.40 38.27
N GLN A 535 6.29 -5.78 38.94
CA GLN A 535 6.57 -5.34 40.32
C GLN A 535 6.86 -3.83 40.38
N ASN A 536 7.69 -3.30 39.48
CA ASN A 536 8.00 -1.86 39.46
C ASN A 536 6.79 -0.95 39.21
N TYR A 537 5.79 -1.39 38.42
CA TYR A 537 4.56 -0.61 38.21
C TYR A 537 3.69 -0.59 39.47
N LYS A 538 3.49 -1.75 40.12
CA LYS A 538 2.69 -1.84 41.36
C LYS A 538 3.38 -1.23 42.58
N GLU A 539 4.70 -1.24 42.63
CA GLU A 539 5.47 -0.56 43.68
C GLU A 539 5.41 0.96 43.51
N LYS A 540 5.40 1.49 42.28
CA LYS A 540 5.24 2.93 42.02
C LYS A 540 3.83 3.48 42.19
N GLU A 541 2.77 2.67 42.04
CA GLU A 541 1.42 3.06 42.45
C GLU A 541 1.23 3.03 43.99
N ARG A 542 2.01 2.21 44.71
CA ARG A 542 2.01 2.19 46.19
C ARG A 542 2.75 3.38 46.79
N ASP A 543 3.82 3.83 46.15
CA ASP A 543 4.54 5.04 46.52
C ASP A 543 3.97 6.27 45.79
N GLY A 544 2.68 6.54 46.02
CA GLY A 544 1.99 7.81 45.75
C GLY A 544 2.53 8.67 44.60
N PHE A 545 2.41 8.20 43.36
CA PHE A 545 2.55 9.08 42.18
C PHE A 545 1.26 9.87 41.96
N ASN A 546 1.06 10.91 42.78
CA ASN A 546 0.24 12.05 42.40
C ASN A 546 1.10 13.03 41.59
N GLU A 547 0.71 13.18 40.32
CA GLU A 547 0.72 14.39 39.50
C GLU A 547 2.03 15.16 39.28
N ASN A 548 2.44 15.25 38.01
CA ASN A 548 2.47 16.54 37.31
C ASN A 548 2.66 16.31 35.80
N ILE A 549 1.53 16.09 35.14
CA ILE A 549 1.35 16.59 33.77
C ILE A 549 1.31 18.11 33.90
N TYR A 550 2.27 18.78 33.27
CA TYR A 550 2.39 20.22 33.16
C TYR A 550 1.02 20.92 32.98
N TYR A 551 0.52 21.56 34.04
CA TYR A 551 -0.21 22.82 33.88
C TYR A 551 0.83 23.92 34.03
N GLY A 552 1.03 24.68 32.95
CA GLY A 552 1.84 25.88 32.99
C GLY A 552 1.10 26.96 33.77
N GLU A 553 1.77 27.52 34.77
CA GLU A 553 1.58 28.90 35.17
C GLU A 553 2.96 29.52 35.41
N THR A 554 3.26 30.54 34.62
CA THR A 554 4.17 31.62 35.01
C THR A 554 3.52 32.92 34.54
N ASP A 555 3.13 33.71 35.54
CA ASP A 555 2.70 35.12 35.62
C ASP A 555 1.43 35.61 34.90
#